data_AF-A0A2G4FPA4-F1
#
_entry.id   AF-A0A2G4FPA4-F1
#
_cell.length_a   1.000
_cell.length_b   1.000
_cell.length_c   1.000
_cell.angle_alpha   90.00
_cell.angle_beta   90.00
_cell.angle_gamma   90.00
#
_symmetry.space_group_name_H-M   'P 1'
#
loop_
_entity.id
_entity.type
_entity.pdbx_description
1 polymer ?
#
loop_
_entity_poly.entity_id
_entity_poly.type
_entity_poly.pdbx_seq_one_letter_code
_entity_poly.pdbx_strand_id
1 'polypeptide(L)'
;MAILRFGFSFLLLLSLALGSSGAQDKDKKAEDKPAKADPKEKWIPVGQVVAILKEVRESDKSVVLSIQTKNSYYNPQARRMVPAKMEDVELLLKDDVKIRRLNPKEDFDDKGRPKKYTVKELKELKGDDLKTPGYPADFTDLISQSIVNVTLMQKPQKPVRGGATGLVGVAGKKDDPDIAREMRPKISSIVIMGSLPDNANKR
;
A
#
# COMPACT_ATOMS: atom_id res chain seq x y z
N MET A 1 -42.44 -37.07 29.62
CA MET A 1 -42.06 -36.68 28.24
C MET A 1 -41.95 -35.15 28.18
N ALA A 2 -40.88 -34.64 27.56
CA ALA A 2 -40.68 -33.32 26.96
C ALA A 2 -40.80 -32.04 27.84
N ILE A 3 -39.67 -31.38 28.15
CA ILE A 3 -39.14 -30.11 27.55
C ILE A 3 -39.68 -28.86 28.29
N LEU A 4 -38.96 -28.26 29.24
CA LEU A 4 -37.91 -27.24 29.08
C LEU A 4 -38.41 -25.92 28.43
N ARG A 5 -38.53 -24.83 29.20
CA ARG A 5 -37.71 -23.60 29.05
C ARG A 5 -38.10 -22.46 29.99
N PHE A 6 -37.03 -21.88 30.55
CA PHE A 6 -36.88 -20.59 31.22
C PHE A 6 -37.53 -19.42 30.47
N GLY A 7 -38.10 -18.46 31.21
CA GLY A 7 -38.53 -17.16 30.70
C GLY A 7 -38.59 -16.12 31.82
N PHE A 8 -37.50 -15.37 31.94
CA PHE A 8 -37.20 -14.34 32.94
C PHE A 8 -38.20 -13.17 32.85
N SER A 9 -38.74 -12.76 34.00
CA SER A 9 -39.58 -11.57 34.20
C SER A 9 -38.90 -10.68 35.25
N PHE A 10 -39.34 -9.42 35.35
CA PHE A 10 -38.93 -8.37 36.32
C PHE A 10 -37.56 -7.68 36.04
N LEU A 11 -37.35 -6.38 36.23
CA LEU A 11 -38.18 -5.24 36.64
C LEU A 11 -37.34 -3.96 36.41
N LEU A 12 -38.05 -2.89 36.08
CA LEU A 12 -37.67 -1.47 36.10
C LEU A 12 -37.21 -1.00 37.51
N LEU A 13 -36.22 -0.07 37.63
CA LEU A 13 -36.25 1.20 38.41
C LEU A 13 -34.89 1.70 38.95
N LEU A 14 -34.79 3.05 38.99
CA LEU A 14 -34.04 3.93 39.92
C LEU A 14 -32.50 3.99 39.74
N SER A 15 -31.83 5.14 39.66
CA SER A 15 -31.99 6.35 40.48
C SER A 15 -31.45 7.64 39.82
N LEU A 16 -32.20 8.72 40.03
CA LEU A 16 -31.84 10.14 39.92
C LEU A 16 -30.91 10.55 41.08
N ALA A 17 -29.93 11.43 40.82
CA ALA A 17 -29.40 12.37 41.82
C ALA A 17 -28.99 13.70 41.15
N LEU A 18 -29.63 14.77 41.63
CA LEU A 18 -29.35 16.21 41.43
C LEU A 18 -27.96 16.55 42.04
N GLY A 19 -27.14 17.55 41.68
CA GLY A 19 -27.36 18.90 41.14
C GLY A 19 -27.01 19.96 42.22
N SER A 20 -25.94 20.76 42.06
CA SER A 20 -25.85 22.24 42.34
C SER A 20 -24.43 22.82 42.58
N SER A 21 -24.13 23.86 41.77
CA SER A 21 -23.43 25.16 41.95
C SER A 21 -22.37 25.44 43.05
N GLY A 22 -21.29 26.12 42.64
CA GLY A 22 -20.39 26.92 43.50
C GLY A 22 -19.17 27.49 42.74
N ALA A 23 -18.99 28.82 42.71
CA ALA A 23 -17.94 29.56 42.00
C ALA A 23 -16.74 29.94 42.91
N GLN A 24 -15.49 29.91 42.40
CA GLN A 24 -14.43 30.94 42.54
C GLN A 24 -13.02 30.45 42.16
N ASP A 25 -12.39 31.22 41.27
CA ASP A 25 -10.98 31.63 41.18
C ASP A 25 -9.77 30.67 41.02
N LYS A 26 -9.00 31.02 39.98
CA LYS A 26 -7.53 31.00 39.79
C LYS A 26 -6.78 29.73 39.35
N ASP A 27 -6.23 29.89 38.14
CA ASP A 27 -4.93 29.44 37.63
C ASP A 27 -4.66 27.93 37.54
N LYS A 28 -4.79 27.40 36.31
CA LYS A 28 -3.85 26.40 35.77
C LYS A 28 -3.97 26.27 34.25
N LYS A 29 -2.91 26.76 33.59
CA LYS A 29 -2.26 26.14 32.42
C LYS A 29 -3.16 25.92 31.20
N ALA A 30 -3.09 26.85 30.25
CA ALA A 30 -3.45 26.61 28.86
C ALA A 30 -2.56 25.48 28.31
N GLU A 31 -3.07 24.25 28.36
CA GLU A 31 -2.54 23.14 27.60
C GLU A 31 -2.98 23.29 26.14
N ASP A 32 -1.98 23.21 25.27
CA ASP A 32 -2.11 23.05 23.83
C ASP A 32 -3.27 22.11 23.49
N LYS A 33 -4.32 22.66 22.90
CA LYS A 33 -5.22 21.85 22.08
C LYS A 33 -4.37 21.36 20.90
N PRO A 34 -4.10 20.05 20.76
CA PRO A 34 -3.47 19.56 19.55
C PRO A 34 -4.39 19.95 18.39
N ALA A 35 -3.81 20.68 17.44
CA ALA A 35 -4.41 20.99 16.17
C ALA A 35 -5.09 19.72 15.64
N LYS A 36 -6.38 19.85 15.30
CA LYS A 36 -7.13 18.84 14.57
C LYS A 36 -6.25 18.38 13.41
N ALA A 37 -5.80 17.13 13.49
CA ALA A 37 -5.07 16.48 12.40
C ALA A 37 -5.83 16.73 11.10
N ASP A 38 -5.14 17.30 10.13
CA ASP A 38 -5.64 17.48 8.78
C ASP A 38 -6.26 16.18 8.28
N PRO A 39 -7.38 16.24 7.55
CA PRO A 39 -8.07 15.05 7.08
C PRO A 39 -7.08 14.24 6.25
N LYS A 40 -6.63 13.09 6.80
CA LYS A 40 -5.81 12.08 6.12
C LYS A 40 -6.36 11.93 4.70
N GLU A 41 -5.66 12.50 3.72
CA GLU A 41 -6.00 12.35 2.31
C GLU A 41 -6.13 10.86 2.03
N LYS A 42 -7.35 10.39 1.81
CA LYS A 42 -7.65 8.97 1.63
C LYS A 42 -7.16 8.53 0.24
N TRP A 43 -5.90 8.14 0.16
CA TRP A 43 -5.35 7.45 -1.00
C TRP A 43 -6.21 6.22 -1.33
N ILE A 44 -6.59 6.08 -2.59
CA ILE A 44 -7.39 4.97 -3.11
C ILE A 44 -6.44 3.95 -3.75
N PRO A 45 -6.50 2.66 -3.38
CA PRO A 45 -5.73 1.62 -4.06
C PRO A 45 -6.23 1.45 -5.50
N VAL A 46 -5.31 1.56 -6.45
CA VAL A 46 -5.60 1.40 -7.90
C VAL A 46 -5.37 -0.05 -8.32
N GLY A 47 -4.44 -0.74 -7.68
CA GLY A 47 -4.14 -2.13 -7.96
C GLY A 47 -2.74 -2.54 -7.54
N GLN A 48 -2.38 -3.76 -7.90
CA GLN A 48 -1.05 -4.34 -7.71
C GLN A 48 -0.50 -4.79 -9.05
N VAL A 49 0.80 -4.58 -9.26
CA VAL A 49 1.50 -4.97 -10.49
C VAL A 49 2.75 -5.74 -10.12
N VAL A 50 2.96 -6.89 -10.74
CA VAL A 50 4.22 -7.62 -10.68
C VAL A 50 5.09 -7.15 -11.84
N ALA A 51 6.30 -6.68 -11.54
CA ALA A 51 7.20 -6.09 -12.52
C ALA A 51 8.65 -6.46 -12.22
N ILE A 52 9.51 -6.27 -13.21
CA ILE A 52 10.96 -6.40 -13.05
C ILE A 52 11.52 -5.01 -12.76
N LEU A 53 12.20 -4.86 -11.63
CA LEU A 53 12.89 -3.62 -11.29
C LEU A 53 14.10 -3.43 -12.20
N LYS A 54 14.19 -2.31 -12.91
CA LYS A 54 15.37 -1.96 -13.71
C LYS A 54 16.30 -1.02 -12.96
N GLU A 55 15.74 0.05 -12.42
CA GLU A 55 16.50 1.14 -11.81
C GLU A 55 15.71 1.74 -10.64
N VAL A 56 16.43 2.14 -9.59
CA VAL A 56 15.91 2.89 -8.44
C VAL A 56 16.58 4.25 -8.42
N ARG A 57 15.77 5.31 -8.46
CA ARG A 57 16.23 6.70 -8.35
C ARG A 57 15.75 7.26 -7.02
N GLU A 58 16.56 7.08 -5.99
CA GLU A 58 16.25 7.55 -4.64
C GLU A 58 16.12 9.08 -4.58
N SER A 59 16.96 9.81 -5.33
CA SER A 59 16.93 11.28 -5.40
C SER A 59 15.59 11.83 -5.87
N ASP A 60 15.05 11.21 -6.92
CA ASP A 60 13.85 11.68 -7.62
C ASP A 60 12.59 10.99 -7.07
N LYS A 61 12.78 10.12 -6.07
CA LYS A 61 11.75 9.22 -5.54
C LYS A 61 11.00 8.50 -6.66
N SER A 62 11.73 7.99 -7.65
CA SER A 62 11.15 7.26 -8.78
C SER A 62 11.81 5.89 -8.97
N VAL A 63 11.06 4.96 -9.58
CA VAL A 63 11.56 3.64 -9.95
C VAL A 63 11.17 3.33 -11.39
N VAL A 64 12.08 2.69 -12.11
CA VAL A 64 11.84 2.21 -13.47
C VAL A 64 11.51 0.73 -13.41
N LEU A 65 10.29 0.39 -13.81
CA LEU A 65 9.77 -0.97 -13.80
C LEU A 65 9.56 -1.46 -15.22
N SER A 66 9.98 -2.68 -15.52
CA SER A 66 9.67 -3.37 -16.77
C SER A 66 8.45 -4.27 -16.57
N ILE A 67 7.36 -3.94 -17.26
CA ILE A 67 6.05 -4.58 -17.11
C ILE A 67 5.68 -5.24 -18.45
N GLN A 68 5.12 -6.45 -18.39
CA GLN A 68 4.55 -7.10 -19.55
C GLN A 68 3.17 -6.51 -19.85
N THR A 69 3.04 -5.67 -20.89
CA THR A 69 1.77 -4.99 -21.19
C THR A 69 0.89 -5.76 -22.17
N LYS A 70 1.48 -6.66 -22.96
CA LYS A 70 0.76 -7.54 -23.89
C LYS A 70 1.23 -8.97 -23.75
N ASN A 71 0.29 -9.88 -23.54
CA ASN A 71 0.55 -11.31 -23.56
C ASN A 71 0.87 -11.76 -24.98
N SER A 72 1.67 -12.83 -25.11
CA SER A 72 1.89 -13.47 -26.40
C SER A 72 0.56 -14.01 -26.92
N TYR A 73 0.24 -13.71 -28.18
CA TYR A 73 -0.98 -14.19 -28.82
C TYR A 73 -0.72 -14.67 -30.24
N TYR A 74 -1.53 -15.62 -30.69
CA TYR A 74 -1.50 -16.09 -32.06
C TYR A 74 -2.17 -15.08 -32.98
N ASN A 75 -1.43 -14.58 -33.97
CA ASN A 75 -2.03 -13.77 -35.03
C ASN A 75 -2.36 -14.68 -36.23
N PRO A 76 -3.65 -14.95 -36.51
CA PRO A 76 -4.04 -15.84 -37.60
C PRO A 76 -3.74 -15.25 -38.99
N GLN A 77 -3.73 -13.92 -39.14
CA GLN A 77 -3.43 -13.26 -40.41
C GLN A 77 -1.94 -13.41 -40.77
N ALA A 78 -1.06 -13.25 -39.78
CA ALA A 78 0.39 -13.36 -39.97
C ALA A 78 0.93 -14.80 -39.76
N ARG A 79 0.06 -15.76 -39.41
CA ARG A 79 0.38 -17.15 -39.05
C ARG A 79 1.59 -17.29 -38.12
N ARG A 80 1.73 -16.39 -37.15
CA ARG A 80 2.85 -16.38 -36.21
C ARG A 80 2.40 -16.02 -34.79
N MET A 81 3.20 -16.46 -33.82
CA MET A 81 3.12 -15.98 -32.45
C MET A 81 3.66 -14.54 -32.40
N VAL A 82 2.88 -13.61 -31.88
CA VAL A 82 3.37 -12.27 -31.54
C VAL A 82 3.96 -12.37 -30.14
N PRO A 83 5.27 -12.13 -29.94
CA PRO A 83 5.89 -12.26 -28.63
C PRO A 83 5.31 -11.24 -27.65
N ALA A 84 5.39 -11.59 -26.37
CA ALA A 84 5.05 -10.66 -25.30
C ALA A 84 5.95 -9.42 -25.37
N LYS A 85 5.35 -8.24 -25.17
CA LYS A 85 6.10 -6.99 -25.14
C LYS A 85 6.30 -6.54 -23.70
N MET A 86 7.55 -6.29 -23.34
CA MET A 86 7.94 -5.61 -22.10
C MET A 86 8.03 -4.11 -22.38
N GLU A 87 7.45 -3.29 -21.51
CA GLU A 87 7.54 -1.84 -21.57
C GLU A 87 8.10 -1.32 -20.25
N ASP A 88 8.98 -0.33 -20.36
CA ASP A 88 9.58 0.31 -19.20
C ASP A 88 8.73 1.52 -18.80
N VAL A 89 8.31 1.52 -17.53
CA VAL A 89 7.43 2.54 -16.96
C VAL A 89 8.13 3.13 -15.75
N GLU A 90 8.32 4.44 -15.78
CA GLU A 90 8.79 5.20 -14.63
C GLU A 90 7.60 5.59 -13.74
N LEU A 91 7.67 5.21 -12.47
CA LEU A 91 6.65 5.48 -11.47
C LEU A 91 7.23 6.23 -10.28
N LEU A 92 6.45 7.16 -9.73
CA LEU A 92 6.81 7.93 -8.54
C LEU A 92 6.47 7.15 -7.28
N LEU A 93 7.33 7.25 -6.28
CA LEU A 93 7.13 6.73 -4.94
C LEU A 93 6.33 7.75 -4.11
N LYS A 94 5.52 7.24 -3.20
CA LYS A 94 4.94 8.03 -2.11
C LYS A 94 6.06 8.34 -1.10
N ASP A 95 5.94 9.46 -0.37
CA ASP A 95 6.93 9.81 0.67
C ASP A 95 7.05 8.76 1.78
N ASP A 96 5.94 8.09 2.09
CA ASP A 96 5.85 6.99 3.06
C ASP A 96 5.68 5.67 2.29
N VAL A 97 6.72 5.26 1.56
CA VAL A 97 6.75 3.99 0.84
C VAL A 97 7.25 2.87 1.73
N LYS A 98 6.51 1.77 1.79
CA LYS A 98 6.90 0.58 2.56
C LYS A 98 7.61 -0.42 1.66
N ILE A 99 8.92 -0.58 1.87
CA ILE A 99 9.72 -1.60 1.18
C ILE A 99 9.76 -2.85 2.04
N ARG A 100 9.47 -4.00 1.40
CA ARG A 100 9.41 -5.29 2.05
C ARG A 100 10.02 -6.37 1.19
N ARG A 101 10.46 -7.45 1.82
CA ARG A 101 10.91 -8.67 1.15
C ARG A 101 9.99 -9.83 1.50
N LEU A 102 9.66 -10.66 0.52
CA LEU A 102 8.78 -11.82 0.74
C LEU A 102 9.39 -12.83 1.72
N ASN A 103 10.70 -13.06 1.60
CA ASN A 103 11.48 -13.98 2.43
C ASN A 103 12.44 -13.20 3.36
N PRO A 104 12.76 -13.72 4.55
CA PRO A 104 13.73 -13.08 5.42
C PRO A 104 15.12 -13.11 4.78
N LYS A 105 16.01 -12.21 5.21
CA LYS A 105 17.42 -12.24 4.79
C LYS A 105 18.05 -13.56 5.24
N GLU A 106 18.83 -14.16 4.35
CA GLU A 106 19.65 -15.33 4.68
C GLU A 106 20.70 -14.91 5.70
N ASP A 107 20.72 -15.61 6.83
CA ASP A 107 21.67 -15.40 7.91
C ASP A 107 22.33 -16.75 8.20
N PHE A 108 23.58 -16.73 8.64
CA PHE A 108 24.36 -17.94 8.88
C PHE A 108 24.66 -18.06 10.37
N ASP A 109 24.60 -19.27 10.91
CA ASP A 109 25.03 -19.53 12.28
C ASP A 109 26.56 -19.45 12.41
N ASP A 110 27.08 -19.50 13.65
CA ASP A 110 28.53 -19.47 13.93
C ASP A 110 29.32 -20.61 13.28
N LYS A 111 28.63 -21.59 12.68
CA LYS A 111 29.20 -22.74 11.97
C LYS A 111 29.05 -22.62 10.46
N GLY A 112 28.63 -21.46 9.95
CA GLY A 112 28.44 -21.19 8.53
C GLY A 112 27.26 -21.94 7.90
N ARG A 113 26.30 -22.42 8.70
CA ARG A 113 25.09 -23.10 8.19
C ARG A 113 23.96 -22.09 8.07
N PRO A 114 23.10 -22.20 7.04
CA PRO A 114 21.91 -21.35 6.93
C PRO A 114 21.06 -21.44 8.19
N LYS A 115 20.84 -20.29 8.83
CA LYS A 115 20.03 -20.17 10.04
C LYS A 115 18.57 -20.50 9.69
N LYS A 116 18.05 -21.54 10.33
CA LYS A 116 16.62 -21.88 10.23
C LYS A 116 15.85 -21.09 11.28
N TYR A 117 15.15 -20.05 10.84
CA TYR A 117 14.29 -19.28 11.72
C TYR A 117 13.12 -20.13 12.23
N THR A 118 12.87 -20.03 13.53
CA THR A 118 11.68 -20.57 14.16
C THR A 118 10.46 -19.69 13.87
N VAL A 119 9.25 -20.23 14.04
CA VAL A 119 8.00 -19.46 13.80
C VAL A 119 7.89 -18.21 14.69
N LYS A 120 8.50 -18.23 15.88
CA LYS A 120 8.53 -17.08 16.79
C LYS A 120 9.43 -15.98 16.24
N GLU A 121 10.65 -16.33 15.84
CA GLU A 121 11.60 -15.40 15.22
C GLU A 121 11.05 -14.84 13.91
N LEU A 122 10.39 -15.65 13.07
CA LEU A 122 9.75 -15.16 11.83
C LEU A 122 8.63 -14.14 12.09
N LYS A 123 7.94 -14.22 13.24
CA LYS A 123 6.91 -13.23 13.61
C LYS A 123 7.55 -11.96 14.13
N GLU A 124 8.60 -12.08 14.94
CA GLU A 124 9.38 -10.94 15.44
C GLU A 124 10.04 -10.17 14.28
N LEU A 125 10.60 -10.90 13.30
CA LEU A 125 11.21 -10.31 12.10
C LEU A 125 10.21 -9.57 11.21
N LYS A 126 8.92 -9.91 11.24
CA LYS A 126 7.90 -9.14 10.49
C LYS A 126 7.58 -7.78 11.11
N GLY A 127 7.98 -7.57 12.37
CA GLY A 127 7.73 -6.35 13.13
C GLY A 127 6.24 -6.13 13.41
N ASP A 128 5.89 -4.88 13.73
CA ASP A 128 4.54 -4.47 14.16
C ASP A 128 3.48 -4.56 13.06
N ASP A 129 3.91 -4.55 11.80
CA ASP A 129 3.06 -4.54 10.62
C ASP A 129 2.82 -5.98 10.11
N LEU A 130 2.10 -6.77 10.91
CA LEU A 130 1.75 -8.17 10.59
C LEU A 130 0.76 -8.32 9.42
N LYS A 131 0.02 -7.26 9.08
CA LYS A 131 -1.01 -7.29 8.03
C LYS A 131 -0.44 -7.18 6.62
N THR A 132 0.73 -6.57 6.49
CA THR A 132 1.39 -6.40 5.20
C THR A 132 2.27 -7.61 4.89
N PRO A 133 2.27 -8.11 3.65
CA PRO A 133 3.04 -9.29 3.28
C PRO A 133 4.54 -8.99 3.35
N GLY A 134 5.32 -9.99 3.77
CA GLY A 134 6.79 -9.91 3.82
C GLY A 134 7.38 -9.32 5.11
N TYR A 135 8.69 -9.17 5.10
CA TYR A 135 9.58 -8.64 6.13
C TYR A 135 10.02 -7.23 5.74
N PRO A 136 10.32 -6.32 6.68
CA PRO A 136 10.89 -5.01 6.37
C PRO A 136 12.19 -5.16 5.58
N ALA A 137 12.40 -4.27 4.61
CA ALA A 137 13.60 -4.20 3.79
C ALA A 137 13.89 -2.73 3.44
N ASP A 138 15.12 -2.45 3.05
CA ASP A 138 15.59 -1.09 2.74
C ASP A 138 15.70 -0.85 1.23
N PHE A 139 15.96 0.39 0.82
CA PHE A 139 16.23 0.71 -0.59
C PHE A 139 17.46 -0.02 -1.15
N THR A 140 18.45 -0.30 -0.29
CA THR A 140 19.65 -1.07 -0.65
C THR A 140 19.34 -2.52 -1.02
N ASP A 141 18.20 -3.05 -0.59
CA ASP A 141 17.72 -4.39 -0.93
C ASP A 141 17.01 -4.43 -2.30
N LEU A 142 16.68 -3.28 -2.89
CA LEU A 142 16.07 -3.16 -4.22
C LEU A 142 17.12 -3.28 -5.31
N ILE A 143 17.56 -4.53 -5.53
CA ILE A 143 18.56 -4.85 -6.56
C ILE A 143 17.90 -4.82 -7.94
N SER A 144 18.59 -4.27 -8.94
CA SER A 144 18.19 -4.36 -10.34
C SER A 144 17.93 -5.82 -10.76
N GLN A 145 16.99 -6.01 -11.68
CA GLN A 145 16.49 -7.31 -12.11
C GLN A 145 15.78 -8.12 -11.01
N SER A 146 15.42 -7.51 -9.88
CA SER A 146 14.51 -8.13 -8.92
C SER A 146 13.07 -8.14 -9.43
N ILE A 147 12.34 -9.21 -9.11
CA ILE A 147 10.90 -9.31 -9.33
C ILE A 147 10.24 -8.66 -8.12
N VAL A 148 9.47 -7.61 -8.37
CA VAL A 148 8.79 -6.83 -7.33
C VAL A 148 7.29 -6.79 -7.57
N ASN A 149 6.51 -6.86 -6.49
CA ASN A 149 5.08 -6.55 -6.49
C ASN A 149 4.89 -5.14 -5.93
N VAL A 150 4.38 -4.24 -6.77
CA VAL A 150 4.15 -2.84 -6.40
C VAL A 150 2.67 -2.59 -6.18
N THR A 151 2.34 -1.94 -5.06
CA THR A 151 0.97 -1.48 -4.76
C THR A 151 0.81 -0.02 -5.14
N LEU A 152 -0.04 0.23 -6.13
CA LEU A 152 -0.32 1.56 -6.68
C LEU A 152 -1.49 2.21 -5.94
N MET A 153 -1.32 3.47 -5.59
CA MET A 153 -2.32 4.30 -4.93
C MET A 153 -2.49 5.61 -5.69
N GLN A 154 -3.71 6.15 -5.73
CA GLN A 154 -4.01 7.43 -6.36
C GLN A 154 -4.78 8.32 -5.39
N LYS A 155 -4.58 9.65 -5.49
CA LYS A 155 -5.39 10.61 -4.73
C LYS A 155 -6.85 10.52 -5.19
N PRO A 156 -7.82 10.63 -4.26
CA PRO A 156 -9.23 10.55 -4.59
C PRO A 156 -9.61 11.76 -5.46
N GLN A 157 -10.14 11.51 -6.65
CA GLN A 157 -10.75 12.57 -7.43
C GLN A 157 -12.09 12.92 -6.78
N LYS A 158 -12.33 14.19 -6.42
CA LYS A 158 -13.68 14.62 -6.06
C LYS A 158 -14.55 14.44 -7.31
N PRO A 159 -15.63 13.64 -7.28
CA PRO A 159 -16.58 13.65 -8.37
C PRO A 159 -17.17 15.05 -8.43
N VAL A 160 -16.90 15.79 -9.51
CA VAL A 160 -17.61 17.02 -9.78
C VAL A 160 -19.04 16.61 -10.11
N ARG A 161 -19.95 16.73 -9.14
CA ARG A 161 -21.38 16.46 -9.34
C ARG A 161 -21.94 17.62 -10.18
N GLY A 162 -21.96 17.45 -11.50
CA GLY A 162 -22.53 18.42 -12.43
C GLY A 162 -23.33 17.72 -13.52
N GLY A 163 -24.65 17.90 -13.49
CA GLY A 163 -25.53 17.86 -14.65
C GLY A 163 -25.94 16.49 -15.20
N ALA A 164 -27.24 16.33 -15.43
CA ALA A 164 -27.87 15.16 -16.01
C ALA A 164 -27.53 14.97 -17.49
N THR A 165 -26.36 14.41 -17.79
CA THR A 165 -26.05 13.73 -19.05
C THR A 165 -24.80 12.91 -18.81
N GLY A 166 -24.88 11.59 -19.01
CA GLY A 166 -23.72 10.72 -18.93
C GLY A 166 -22.61 11.17 -19.88
N LEU A 167 -21.36 10.92 -19.46
CA LEU A 167 -20.08 11.14 -20.12
C LEU A 167 -19.40 12.51 -19.88
N VAL A 168 -18.30 12.40 -19.12
CA VAL A 168 -16.99 13.06 -19.26
C VAL A 168 -16.98 14.60 -19.33
N GLY A 169 -16.52 15.23 -18.24
CA GLY A 169 -16.04 16.61 -18.29
C GLY A 169 -15.52 17.09 -16.94
N VAL A 170 -14.19 17.14 -16.77
CA VAL A 170 -13.58 18.01 -15.77
C VAL A 170 -13.73 19.41 -16.33
N ALA A 171 -14.62 20.20 -15.74
CA ALA A 171 -14.66 21.62 -16.01
C ALA A 171 -13.41 22.27 -15.39
N GLY A 172 -12.45 22.65 -16.23
CA GLY A 172 -11.63 23.83 -15.98
C GLY A 172 -10.12 23.69 -15.89
N LYS A 173 -9.53 22.51 -15.66
CA LYS A 173 -8.05 22.35 -15.52
C LYS A 173 -7.55 20.95 -15.88
N LYS A 174 -7.76 20.52 -17.12
CA LYS A 174 -7.24 19.22 -17.61
C LYS A 174 -5.89 19.31 -18.30
N ASP A 175 -5.45 20.52 -18.64
CA ASP A 175 -4.30 20.72 -19.53
C ASP A 175 -3.06 21.28 -18.81
N ASP A 176 -3.14 21.52 -17.50
CA ASP A 176 -1.95 21.87 -16.71
C ASP A 176 -1.11 20.60 -16.50
N PRO A 177 0.12 20.52 -17.06
CA PRO A 177 0.97 19.33 -17.01
C PRO A 177 1.32 18.93 -15.56
N ASP A 178 1.30 19.89 -14.64
CA ASP A 178 1.60 19.67 -13.23
C ASP A 178 0.47 18.93 -12.50
N ILE A 179 -0.80 19.23 -12.83
CA ILE A 179 -1.96 18.53 -12.28
C ILE A 179 -1.98 17.09 -12.80
N ALA A 180 -1.68 16.90 -14.09
CA ALA A 180 -1.61 15.56 -14.67
C ALA A 180 -0.52 14.69 -14.00
N ARG A 181 0.59 15.28 -13.55
CA ARG A 181 1.66 14.58 -12.81
C ARG A 181 1.25 14.22 -11.40
N GLU A 182 0.57 15.12 -10.68
CA GLU A 182 0.11 14.85 -9.31
C GLU A 182 -0.96 13.76 -9.26
N MET A 183 -1.77 13.65 -10.32
CA MET A 183 -2.86 12.69 -10.43
C MET A 183 -2.39 11.30 -10.87
N ARG A 184 -1.11 11.10 -11.20
CA ARG A 184 -0.57 9.77 -11.54
C ARG A 184 -0.58 8.85 -10.31
N PRO A 185 -0.80 7.54 -10.51
CA PRO A 185 -0.62 6.58 -9.45
C PRO A 185 0.80 6.66 -8.88
N LYS A 186 0.90 6.70 -7.55
CA LYS A 186 2.16 6.60 -6.82
C LYS A 186 2.28 5.23 -6.17
N ILE A 187 3.51 4.75 -6.03
CA ILE A 187 3.79 3.49 -5.35
C ILE A 187 3.76 3.72 -3.85
N SER A 188 2.95 2.93 -3.15
CA SER A 188 2.84 2.97 -1.69
C SER A 188 3.59 1.84 -0.99
N SER A 189 3.77 0.71 -1.67
CA SER A 189 4.53 -0.42 -1.15
C SER A 189 5.18 -1.20 -2.28
N ILE A 190 6.39 -1.68 -2.02
CA ILE A 190 7.15 -2.56 -2.89
C ILE A 190 7.47 -3.82 -2.11
N VAL A 191 7.09 -4.98 -2.64
CA VAL A 191 7.40 -6.29 -2.07
C VAL A 191 8.34 -7.02 -3.02
N ILE A 192 9.58 -7.23 -2.60
CA ILE A 192 10.60 -7.99 -3.33
C ILE A 192 10.23 -9.47 -3.25
N MET A 193 9.91 -10.08 -4.39
CA MET A 193 9.54 -11.49 -4.49
C MET A 193 10.76 -12.39 -4.73
N GLY A 194 11.77 -11.89 -5.43
CA GLY A 194 12.99 -12.61 -5.74
C GLY A 194 13.86 -11.86 -6.73
N SER A 195 14.95 -12.46 -7.19
CA SER A 195 15.80 -11.96 -8.26
C SER A 195 15.68 -12.83 -9.51
N LEU A 196 15.73 -12.20 -10.69
CA LEU A 196 15.96 -12.94 -11.91
C LEU A 196 17.43 -13.34 -11.99
N PRO A 197 17.74 -14.56 -12.46
CA PRO A 197 19.11 -14.95 -12.73
C PRO A 197 19.68 -14.10 -13.88
N ASP A 198 20.91 -13.62 -13.73
CA ASP A 198 21.64 -12.76 -14.70
C ASP A 198 21.65 -13.31 -16.14
N ASN A 199 21.42 -14.61 -16.30
CA ASN A 199 21.42 -15.33 -17.57
C ASN A 199 20.17 -15.07 -18.45
N ALA A 200 19.14 -14.40 -17.92
CA ALA A 200 17.88 -14.20 -18.64
C ALA A 200 17.99 -13.24 -19.85
N ASN A 201 19.03 -12.39 -19.91
CA ASN A 201 19.24 -11.41 -20.98
C ASN A 201 20.37 -11.79 -21.97
N LYS A 202 20.92 -13.01 -21.89
CA LYS A 202 22.03 -13.48 -22.75
C LYS A 202 21.58 -14.26 -24.00
N ARG A 203 20.33 -14.13 -24.44
CA ARG A 203 19.81 -14.81 -25.64
C ARG A 203 19.39 -13.84 -26.73
#